data_AF-A0A831NMX2-F1
#
_entry.id   AF-A0A831NMX2-F1
#
_cell.length_a   1.000
_cell.length_b   1.000
_cell.length_c   1.000
_cell.angle_alpha   90.00
_cell.angle_beta   90.00
_cell.angle_gamma   90.00
#
_symmetry.space_group_name_H-M   'P 1'
#
loop_
_entity.id
_entity.type
_entity.pdbx_description
1 polymer ?
#
loop_
_entity_poly.entity_id
_entity_poly.type
_entity_poly.pdbx_seq_one_letter_code
_entity_poly.pdbx_strand_id
1 'polypeptide(L)'
;YIALHLGAAVERAKKPLKALVVCTTGIGTAQLLAARLEKSFKQIEIKDIVSSVSLHESILNDIDIVISTVPIEINKPFINISPLLTQNDIKRLDEFIQALNKRSNLIDTQLLDVDGIYLKKEDLLNKVCMELHKKGYVKEEYIQDVITREKIASTAIGNGIAIPHGLPEHVNKSVFTVVRLKNPIAWDEEKVDMLFMISLTQSDIAKSRYIFRKLYNKLESPEFVENIKKA
;
A
#
# COMPACT_ATOMS: atom_id res chain seq x y z
N TYR A 1 14.09 9.20 -2.73
CA TYR A 1 13.17 9.83 -1.75
C TYR A 1 11.68 9.58 -2.08
N ILE A 2 11.24 9.66 -3.34
CA ILE A 2 9.83 9.50 -3.79
C ILE A 2 9.23 8.12 -3.47
N ALA A 3 9.97 7.03 -3.74
CA ALA A 3 9.55 5.67 -3.43
C ALA A 3 9.21 5.47 -1.95
N LEU A 4 9.98 6.11 -1.06
CA LEU A 4 9.76 6.10 0.38
C LEU A 4 8.49 6.86 0.75
N HIS A 5 8.22 8.01 0.12
CA HIS A 5 6.97 8.75 0.34
C HIS A 5 5.73 8.04 -0.22
N LEU A 6 5.86 7.33 -1.35
CA LEU A 6 4.81 6.50 -1.93
C LEU A 6 4.52 5.29 -1.04
N GLY A 7 5.57 4.57 -0.63
CA GLY A 7 5.48 3.45 0.33
C GLY A 7 4.87 3.90 1.66
N ALA A 8 5.28 5.04 2.18
CA ALA A 8 4.70 5.61 3.39
C ALA A 8 3.26 6.12 3.17
N ALA A 9 2.88 6.54 1.96
CA ALA A 9 1.51 6.93 1.64
C ALA A 9 0.59 5.71 1.50
N VAL A 10 1.09 4.62 0.92
CA VAL A 10 0.49 3.28 0.90
C VAL A 10 0.24 2.79 2.33
N GLU A 11 1.24 2.92 3.19
CA GLU A 11 1.17 2.53 4.60
C GLU A 11 0.15 3.38 5.38
N ARG A 12 0.16 4.71 5.21
CA ARG A 12 -0.81 5.63 5.81
C ARG A 12 -2.24 5.49 5.26
N ALA A 13 -2.40 4.79 4.14
CA ALA A 13 -3.69 4.56 3.50
C ALA A 13 -4.32 3.21 3.89
N LYS A 14 -3.64 2.40 4.71
CA LYS A 14 -4.20 1.17 5.29
C LYS A 14 -5.38 1.54 6.19
N LYS A 15 -6.49 0.81 6.05
CA LYS A 15 -7.61 0.92 6.98
C LYS A 15 -7.13 0.48 8.38
N PRO A 16 -7.64 1.10 9.46
CA PRO A 16 -7.37 0.61 10.80
C PRO A 16 -7.77 -0.86 10.92
N LEU A 17 -6.97 -1.67 11.62
CA LEU A 17 -7.31 -3.04 11.93
C LEU A 17 -8.50 -3.05 12.89
N LYS A 18 -9.55 -3.78 12.56
CA LYS A 18 -10.71 -3.96 13.41
C LYS A 18 -10.32 -4.85 14.60
N ALA A 19 -10.35 -4.28 15.79
CA ALA A 19 -9.91 -4.92 17.01
C ALA A 19 -11.11 -5.30 17.90
N LEU A 20 -11.07 -6.51 18.47
CA LEU A 20 -11.95 -6.93 19.55
C LEU A 20 -11.14 -6.96 20.85
N VAL A 21 -11.64 -6.31 21.89
CA VAL A 21 -11.02 -6.39 23.22
C VAL A 21 -11.72 -7.44 24.06
N VAL A 22 -10.95 -8.37 24.63
CA VAL A 22 -11.46 -9.46 25.47
C VAL A 22 -10.96 -9.29 26.90
N CYS A 23 -11.89 -9.17 27.85
CA CYS A 23 -11.56 -8.95 29.26
C CYS A 23 -12.43 -9.78 30.21
N THR A 24 -11.89 -10.16 31.37
CA THR A 24 -12.70 -10.69 32.49
C THR A 24 -12.94 -9.65 33.58
N THR A 25 -12.18 -8.54 33.53
CA THR A 25 -12.29 -7.42 34.47
C THR A 25 -13.55 -6.62 34.20
N GLY A 26 -14.18 -6.08 35.26
CA GLY A 26 -15.42 -5.32 35.16
C GLY A 26 -15.40 -4.19 34.12
N ILE A 27 -16.58 -3.79 33.67
CA ILE A 27 -16.82 -2.88 32.53
C ILE A 27 -15.90 -1.64 32.55
N GLY A 28 -15.66 -1.03 33.71
CA GLY A 28 -14.81 0.17 33.83
C GLY A 28 -13.34 -0.05 33.45
N THR A 29 -12.73 -1.18 33.81
CA THR A 29 -11.33 -1.48 33.49
C THR A 29 -11.16 -1.75 31.99
N ALA A 30 -12.12 -2.45 31.39
CA ALA A 30 -12.09 -2.75 29.96
C ALA A 30 -12.28 -1.50 29.11
N GLN A 31 -13.18 -0.59 29.51
CA GLN A 31 -13.37 0.71 28.86
C GLN A 31 -12.12 1.61 28.97
N LEU A 32 -11.46 1.61 30.13
CA LEU A 32 -10.20 2.36 30.30
C LEU A 32 -9.08 1.82 29.42
N LEU A 33 -8.96 0.49 29.31
CA LEU A 33 -8.00 -0.14 28.40
C LEU A 33 -8.30 0.25 26.95
N ALA A 34 -9.56 0.17 26.51
CA ALA A 34 -9.98 0.56 25.17
C ALA A 34 -9.61 2.02 24.86
N ALA A 35 -9.91 2.95 25.77
CA ALA A 35 -9.53 4.36 25.60
C ALA A 35 -8.00 4.56 25.51
N ARG A 36 -7.21 3.80 26.29
CA ARG A 36 -5.74 3.83 26.21
C ARG A 36 -5.22 3.29 24.89
N LEU A 37 -5.82 2.21 24.39
CA LEU A 37 -5.51 1.60 23.09
C LEU A 37 -5.81 2.58 21.96
N GLU A 38 -6.99 3.19 21.91
CA GLU A 38 -7.37 4.19 20.88
C GLU A 38 -6.50 5.46 20.92
N LYS A 39 -6.05 5.85 22.11
CA LYS A 39 -5.12 6.96 22.27
C LYS A 39 -3.73 6.61 21.75
N SER A 40 -3.25 5.40 22.04
CA SER A 40 -1.87 4.98 21.74
C SER A 40 -1.70 4.47 20.31
N PHE A 41 -2.75 3.91 19.71
CA PHE A 41 -2.70 3.24 18.41
C PHE A 41 -3.78 3.77 17.48
N LYS A 42 -3.40 4.60 16.50
CA LYS A 42 -4.30 5.06 15.42
C LYS A 42 -4.52 4.03 14.32
N GLN A 43 -3.76 2.94 14.35
CA GLN A 43 -3.79 1.86 13.36
C GLN A 43 -4.84 0.78 13.70
N ILE A 44 -5.59 0.94 14.80
CA ILE A 44 -6.65 0.01 15.21
C ILE A 44 -7.97 0.76 15.40
N GLU A 45 -9.08 0.08 15.12
CA GLU A 45 -10.45 0.52 15.40
C GLU A 45 -11.09 -0.52 16.32
N ILE A 46 -11.43 -0.14 17.56
CA ILE A 46 -12.07 -1.06 18.50
C ILE A 46 -13.54 -1.20 18.10
N LYS A 47 -13.95 -2.41 17.69
CA LYS A 47 -15.33 -2.69 17.28
C LYS A 47 -16.23 -3.01 18.46
N ASP A 48 -15.71 -3.76 19.42
CA ASP A 48 -16.45 -4.19 20.60
C ASP A 48 -15.52 -4.61 21.74
N ILE A 49 -16.09 -4.70 22.94
CA ILE A 49 -15.44 -5.18 24.16
C ILE A 49 -16.31 -6.29 24.73
N VAL A 50 -15.77 -7.50 24.79
CA VAL A 50 -16.52 -8.68 25.22
C VAL A 50 -15.85 -9.39 26.39
N SER A 51 -16.64 -10.16 27.12
CA SER A 51 -16.11 -11.08 28.12
C SER A 51 -15.48 -12.30 27.46
N SER A 52 -14.45 -12.88 28.08
CA SER A 52 -13.83 -14.12 27.58
C SER A 52 -14.83 -15.28 27.53
N VAL A 53 -15.80 -15.33 28.45
CA VAL A 53 -16.88 -16.33 28.43
C VAL A 53 -17.92 -16.11 27.33
N SER A 54 -18.03 -14.89 26.80
CA SER A 54 -18.91 -14.57 25.67
C SER A 54 -18.19 -14.65 24.32
N LEU A 55 -16.92 -15.04 24.30
CA LEU A 55 -16.13 -15.15 23.08
C LEU A 55 -16.59 -16.38 22.28
N HIS A 56 -17.05 -16.15 21.05
CA HIS A 56 -17.45 -17.21 20.12
C HIS A 56 -17.15 -16.78 18.69
N GLU A 57 -17.03 -17.76 17.77
CA GLU A 57 -16.50 -17.52 16.43
C GLU A 57 -17.29 -16.51 15.60
N SER A 58 -18.61 -16.41 15.78
CA SER A 58 -19.44 -15.49 14.99
C SER A 58 -19.11 -14.02 15.24
N ILE A 59 -18.71 -13.64 16.47
CA ILE A 59 -18.25 -12.29 16.81
C ILE A 59 -16.94 -11.96 16.08
N LEU A 60 -16.13 -12.98 15.78
CA LEU A 60 -14.82 -12.79 15.16
C LEU A 60 -14.90 -12.51 13.67
N ASN A 61 -16.03 -12.72 12.98
CA ASN A 61 -16.12 -12.68 11.52
C ASN A 61 -15.57 -11.38 10.88
N ASP A 62 -15.86 -10.21 11.49
CA ASP A 62 -15.41 -8.89 10.99
C ASP A 62 -14.23 -8.30 11.80
N ILE A 63 -13.50 -9.15 12.53
CA ILE A 63 -12.37 -8.74 13.39
C ILE A 63 -11.03 -9.18 12.78
N ASP A 64 -10.09 -8.24 12.71
CA ASP A 64 -8.73 -8.49 12.20
C ASP A 64 -7.78 -8.96 13.31
N ILE A 65 -7.96 -8.45 14.53
CA ILE A 65 -7.11 -8.73 15.69
C ILE A 65 -7.92 -8.82 16.99
N VAL A 66 -7.54 -9.75 17.87
CA VAL A 66 -8.07 -9.83 19.24
C VAL A 66 -7.03 -9.40 20.25
N ILE A 67 -7.38 -8.46 21.13
CA ILE A 67 -6.53 -7.96 22.22
C ILE A 67 -7.13 -8.46 23.53
N SER A 68 -6.46 -9.39 24.19
CA SER A 68 -7.00 -10.06 25.38
C SER A 68 -6.21 -9.72 26.64
N THR A 69 -6.93 -9.50 27.74
CA THR A 69 -6.32 -9.38 29.08
C THR A 69 -6.23 -10.71 29.83
N VAL A 70 -6.77 -11.77 29.24
CA VAL A 70 -6.75 -13.14 29.77
C VAL A 70 -6.32 -14.14 28.70
N PRO A 71 -5.68 -15.25 29.08
CA PRO A 71 -5.38 -16.32 28.12
C PRO A 71 -6.65 -16.75 27.36
N ILE A 72 -6.56 -16.86 26.05
CA ILE A 72 -7.64 -17.29 25.15
C ILE A 72 -7.08 -18.22 24.08
N GLU A 73 -7.92 -19.10 23.55
CA GLU A 73 -7.61 -19.98 22.42
C GLU A 73 -8.59 -19.69 21.29
N ILE A 74 -8.10 -19.11 20.20
CA ILE A 74 -8.91 -18.77 19.02
C ILE A 74 -8.12 -18.97 17.73
N ASN A 75 -8.82 -19.24 16.63
CA ASN A 75 -8.27 -19.33 15.27
C ASN A 75 -8.18 -17.97 14.56
N LYS A 76 -7.79 -16.91 15.29
CA LYS A 76 -7.52 -15.57 14.74
C LYS A 76 -6.28 -14.96 15.37
N PRO A 77 -5.64 -13.98 14.72
CA PRO A 77 -4.53 -13.26 15.33
C PRO A 77 -4.94 -12.64 16.67
N PHE A 78 -4.23 -13.00 17.73
CA PHE A 78 -4.48 -12.46 19.06
C PHE A 78 -3.20 -12.14 19.81
N ILE A 79 -3.32 -11.24 20.78
CA ILE A 79 -2.23 -10.90 21.69
C ILE A 79 -2.75 -10.70 23.11
N ASN A 80 -1.99 -11.24 24.06
CA ASN A 80 -2.22 -11.09 25.49
C ASN A 80 -1.42 -9.92 26.07
N ILE A 81 -2.13 -8.97 26.67
CA ILE A 81 -1.58 -7.77 27.31
C ILE A 81 -2.12 -7.60 28.74
N SER A 82 -1.45 -6.77 29.54
CA SER A 82 -2.00 -6.35 30.83
C SER A 82 -3.21 -5.41 30.65
N PRO A 83 -4.22 -5.46 31.55
CA PRO A 83 -5.28 -4.45 31.61
C PRO A 83 -4.78 -3.02 31.74
N LEU A 84 -3.57 -2.83 32.25
CA LEU A 84 -2.97 -1.51 32.43
C LEU A 84 -2.30 -0.96 31.17
N LEU A 85 -2.15 -1.76 30.11
CA LEU A 85 -1.40 -1.40 28.90
C LEU A 85 0.00 -0.85 29.25
N THR A 86 0.87 -1.73 29.75
CA THR A 86 2.22 -1.33 30.15
C THR A 86 3.06 -0.90 28.93
N GLN A 87 4.21 -0.25 29.15
CA GLN A 87 5.11 0.11 28.04
C GLN A 87 5.61 -1.12 27.27
N ASN A 88 5.78 -2.25 27.96
CA ASN A 88 6.13 -3.52 27.32
C ASN A 88 4.97 -4.05 26.45
N ASP A 89 3.74 -3.91 26.92
CA ASP A 89 2.55 -4.28 26.13
C ASP A 89 2.41 -3.39 24.90
N ILE A 90 2.67 -2.09 25.03
CA ILE A 90 2.65 -1.14 23.92
C ILE A 90 3.66 -1.57 22.85
N LYS A 91 4.91 -1.86 23.26
CA LYS A 91 5.95 -2.32 22.34
C LYS A 91 5.56 -3.63 21.64
N ARG A 92 5.10 -4.63 22.39
CA ARG A 92 4.70 -5.93 21.84
C ARG A 92 3.50 -5.81 20.88
N LEU A 93 2.52 -4.99 21.22
CA LEU A 93 1.35 -4.74 20.39
C LEU A 93 1.74 -3.98 19.11
N ASP A 94 2.66 -3.01 19.19
CA ASP A 94 3.18 -2.32 18.01
C ASP A 94 3.89 -3.28 17.05
N GLU A 95 4.83 -4.10 17.58
CA GLU A 95 5.53 -5.13 16.79
C GLU A 95 4.54 -6.12 16.15
N PHE A 96 3.49 -6.51 16.88
CA PHE A 96 2.46 -7.41 16.40
C PHE A 96 1.60 -6.79 15.29
N ILE A 97 1.16 -5.53 15.46
CA ILE A 97 0.43 -4.77 14.43
C ILE A 97 1.30 -4.60 13.18
N GLN A 98 2.58 -4.27 13.35
CA GLN A 98 3.52 -4.17 12.21
C GLN A 98 3.65 -5.51 11.48
N ALA A 99 3.73 -6.64 12.19
CA ALA A 99 3.80 -7.96 11.58
C ALA A 99 2.52 -8.32 10.80
N LEU A 100 1.34 -7.98 11.33
CA LEU A 100 0.06 -8.15 10.63
C LEU A 100 -0.03 -7.25 9.40
N ASN A 101 0.43 -6.00 9.51
CA ASN A 101 0.50 -5.07 8.40
C ASN A 101 1.53 -5.48 7.34
N LYS A 102 2.62 -6.17 7.69
CA LYS A 102 3.57 -6.76 6.73
C LYS A 102 2.98 -7.94 5.97
N ARG A 103 2.08 -8.71 6.58
CA ARG A 103 1.30 -9.76 5.89
C ARG A 103 0.25 -9.17 4.92
N SER A 104 -0.13 -7.91 5.12
CA SER A 104 -0.93 -7.09 4.19
C SER A 104 -0.02 -6.35 3.19
N ASN A 105 0.49 -7.14 2.22
CA ASN A 105 1.08 -6.78 0.92
C ASN A 105 1.90 -5.48 0.85
N LEU A 106 3.23 -5.60 1.08
CA LEU A 106 4.19 -4.63 0.57
C LEU A 106 4.23 -4.77 -0.96
N ILE A 107 3.62 -3.82 -1.66
CA ILE A 107 3.90 -3.63 -3.08
C ILE A 107 5.31 -3.08 -3.16
N ASP A 108 6.20 -3.79 -3.85
CA ASP A 108 7.57 -3.34 -4.03
C ASP A 108 7.57 -1.97 -4.72
N THR A 109 8.54 -1.13 -4.39
CA THR A 109 8.75 0.12 -5.13
C THR A 109 10.15 0.11 -5.73
N GLN A 110 10.24 0.32 -7.03
CA GLN A 110 11.47 0.42 -7.80
C GLN A 110 11.64 1.85 -8.29
N LEU A 111 12.77 2.46 -7.99
CA LEU A 111 13.22 3.66 -8.69
C LEU A 111 14.16 3.19 -9.79
N LEU A 112 13.80 3.43 -11.04
CA LEU A 112 14.66 3.15 -12.19
C LEU A 112 15.18 4.47 -12.72
N ASP A 113 16.48 4.70 -12.57
CA ASP A 113 17.17 5.71 -13.36
C ASP A 113 17.51 5.06 -14.70
N VAL A 114 16.71 5.32 -15.72
CA VAL A 114 16.97 4.83 -17.07
C VAL A 114 17.82 5.86 -17.79
N ASP A 115 19.13 5.67 -17.72
CA ASP A 115 20.08 6.42 -18.53
C ASP A 115 19.83 6.16 -20.02
N GLY A 116 19.74 7.24 -20.81
CA GLY A 116 19.55 7.18 -22.26
C GLY A 116 18.86 8.43 -22.82
N ILE A 117 19.05 8.67 -24.12
CA ILE A 117 18.24 9.62 -24.88
C ILE A 117 17.14 8.80 -25.57
N TYR A 118 15.89 9.04 -25.19
CA TYR A 118 14.73 8.39 -25.78
C TYR A 118 14.06 9.37 -26.74
N LEU A 119 13.86 8.96 -27.99
CA LEU A 119 13.21 9.78 -29.00
C LEU A 119 11.72 9.44 -29.17
N LYS A 120 11.32 8.23 -28.78
CA LYS A 120 9.94 7.73 -28.86
C LYS A 120 9.49 7.12 -27.54
N LYS A 121 8.22 7.29 -27.18
CA LYS A 121 7.65 6.73 -25.95
C LYS A 121 7.70 5.21 -25.93
N GLU A 122 7.58 4.55 -27.08
CA GLU A 122 7.66 3.09 -27.21
C GLU A 122 9.03 2.55 -26.81
N ASP A 123 10.13 3.24 -27.16
CA ASP A 123 11.48 2.82 -26.81
C ASP A 123 11.70 2.88 -25.29
N LEU A 124 11.17 3.93 -24.64
CA LEU A 124 11.19 4.07 -23.19
C LEU A 124 10.35 2.99 -22.51
N LEU A 125 9.12 2.77 -22.96
CA LEU A 125 8.22 1.75 -22.39
C LEU A 125 8.81 0.35 -22.51
N ASN A 126 9.39 0.01 -23.67
CA ASN A 126 10.11 -1.24 -23.90
C ASN A 126 11.27 -1.40 -22.90
N LYS A 127 12.12 -0.38 -22.76
CA LYS A 127 13.26 -0.42 -21.85
C LYS A 127 12.83 -0.66 -20.41
N VAL A 128 11.84 0.09 -19.93
CA VAL A 128 11.33 -0.04 -18.55
C VAL A 128 10.73 -1.43 -18.32
N CYS A 129 9.88 -1.91 -19.22
CA CYS A 129 9.25 -3.23 -19.07
C CYS A 129 10.28 -4.37 -19.15
N MET A 130 11.31 -4.27 -19.99
CA MET A 130 12.42 -5.23 -20.02
C MET A 130 13.19 -5.28 -18.69
N GLU A 131 13.44 -4.13 -18.05
CA GLU A 131 14.09 -4.12 -16.73
C GLU A 131 13.20 -4.74 -15.64
N LEU A 132 11.88 -4.54 -15.71
CA LEU A 132 10.93 -5.20 -14.82
C LEU A 132 10.88 -6.72 -15.04
N HIS A 133 10.92 -7.15 -16.30
CA HIS A 133 10.94 -8.56 -16.68
C HIS A 133 12.21 -9.25 -16.16
N LYS A 134 13.40 -8.66 -16.40
CA LYS A 134 14.68 -9.18 -15.88
C LYS A 134 14.69 -9.33 -14.36
N LYS A 135 14.00 -8.43 -13.65
CA LYS A 135 13.85 -8.46 -12.19
C LYS A 135 12.74 -9.41 -11.70
N GLY A 136 12.03 -10.08 -12.61
CA GLY A 136 11.01 -11.06 -12.29
C GLY A 136 9.64 -10.47 -11.90
N TYR A 137 9.41 -9.17 -12.08
CA TYR A 137 8.15 -8.53 -11.70
C TYR A 137 7.01 -8.82 -12.69
N VAL A 138 7.35 -8.96 -13.97
CA VAL A 138 6.37 -9.11 -15.06
C VAL A 138 6.83 -10.20 -16.04
N LYS A 139 5.87 -10.76 -16.78
CA LYS A 139 6.14 -11.67 -17.90
C LYS A 139 6.56 -10.87 -19.14
N GLU A 140 7.10 -11.55 -20.14
CA GLU A 140 7.58 -10.89 -21.37
C GLU A 140 6.41 -10.22 -22.13
N GLU A 141 5.24 -10.85 -22.12
CA GLU A 141 4.01 -10.39 -22.76
C GLU A 141 3.52 -9.03 -22.21
N TYR A 142 3.89 -8.69 -20.97
CA TYR A 142 3.52 -7.42 -20.33
C TYR A 142 3.99 -6.20 -21.14
N ILE A 143 5.12 -6.33 -21.84
CA ILE A 143 5.67 -5.28 -22.72
C ILE A 143 4.64 -4.92 -23.79
N GLN A 144 4.06 -5.94 -24.43
CA GLN A 144 3.09 -5.76 -25.51
C GLN A 144 1.76 -5.21 -24.98
N ASP A 145 1.34 -5.62 -23.78
CA ASP A 145 0.13 -5.08 -23.13
C ASP A 145 0.24 -3.56 -22.96
N VAL A 146 1.35 -3.11 -22.39
CA VAL A 146 1.59 -1.68 -22.11
C VAL A 146 1.59 -0.87 -23.40
N ILE A 147 2.31 -1.34 -24.43
CA ILE A 147 2.38 -0.65 -25.74
C ILE A 147 1.01 -0.61 -26.41
N THR A 148 0.28 -1.73 -26.40
CA THR A 148 -1.05 -1.80 -27.03
C THR A 148 -2.04 -0.90 -26.29
N ARG A 149 -2.02 -0.91 -24.95
CA ARG A 149 -2.87 -0.06 -24.12
C ARG A 149 -2.61 1.43 -24.36
N GLU A 150 -1.34 1.81 -24.47
CA GLU A 150 -0.91 3.19 -24.73
C GLU A 150 -1.37 3.68 -26.11
N LYS A 151 -1.39 2.81 -27.12
CA LYS A 151 -1.89 3.14 -28.47
C LYS A 151 -3.39 3.38 -28.52
N ILE A 152 -4.17 2.76 -27.62
CA ILE A 152 -5.63 2.94 -27.56
C ILE A 152 -5.99 4.32 -27.02
N ALA A 153 -5.31 4.74 -25.96
CA ALA A 153 -5.48 6.06 -25.36
C ALA A 153 -4.26 6.40 -24.54
N SER A 154 -3.80 7.65 -24.66
CA SER A 154 -2.65 8.19 -23.96
C SER A 154 -2.77 7.99 -22.45
N THR A 155 -1.66 7.62 -21.81
CA THR A 155 -1.57 7.57 -20.34
C THR A 155 -0.93 8.82 -19.73
N ALA A 156 -0.70 9.86 -20.54
CA ALA A 156 -0.32 11.19 -20.04
C ALA A 156 -1.47 11.80 -19.22
N ILE A 157 -1.14 12.39 -18.07
CA ILE A 157 -2.11 13.02 -17.17
C ILE A 157 -1.83 14.53 -16.97
N GLY A 158 -0.96 15.10 -17.80
CA GLY A 158 -0.46 16.46 -17.66
C GLY A 158 0.73 16.60 -16.70
N ASN A 159 1.19 17.84 -16.50
CA ASN A 159 2.32 18.20 -15.63
C ASN A 159 3.66 17.48 -15.93
N GLY A 160 3.83 16.92 -17.13
CA GLY A 160 5.02 16.14 -17.48
C GLY A 160 4.98 14.67 -17.06
N ILE A 161 3.81 14.13 -16.69
CA ILE A 161 3.65 12.79 -16.14
C ILE A 161 2.87 11.87 -17.07
N ALA A 162 3.34 10.63 -17.21
CA ALA A 162 2.57 9.52 -17.76
C ALA A 162 2.50 8.32 -16.78
N ILE A 163 1.38 7.59 -16.83
CA ILE A 163 1.07 6.47 -15.93
C ILE A 163 0.75 5.18 -16.72
N PRO A 164 1.73 4.60 -17.43
CA PRO A 164 1.53 3.39 -18.20
C PRO A 164 1.27 2.18 -17.30
N HIS A 165 0.44 1.26 -17.79
CA HIS A 165 0.05 0.03 -17.11
C HIS A 165 -0.34 -1.03 -18.15
N GLY A 166 -0.11 -2.31 -17.82
CA GLY A 166 -0.46 -3.47 -18.65
C GLY A 166 -1.54 -4.33 -18.00
N LEU A 167 -1.68 -5.57 -18.48
CA LEU A 167 -2.68 -6.51 -17.97
C LEU A 167 -2.21 -7.17 -16.66
N PRO A 168 -3.07 -7.30 -15.64
CA PRO A 168 -2.70 -7.90 -14.36
C PRO A 168 -2.27 -9.36 -14.46
N GLU A 169 -2.76 -10.09 -15.47
CA GLU A 169 -2.46 -11.51 -15.73
C GLU A 169 -1.00 -11.74 -16.13
N HIS A 170 -0.32 -10.70 -16.61
CA HIS A 170 1.09 -10.72 -16.98
C HIS A 170 2.00 -10.09 -15.91
N VAL A 171 1.46 -9.82 -14.70
CA VAL A 171 2.24 -9.37 -13.53
C VAL A 171 2.49 -10.54 -12.59
N ASN A 172 3.77 -10.86 -12.35
CA ASN A 172 4.19 -11.91 -11.41
C ASN A 172 4.21 -11.39 -9.97
N LYS A 173 4.73 -10.17 -9.77
CA LYS A 173 4.83 -9.51 -8.47
C LYS A 173 4.52 -8.02 -8.63
N SER A 174 3.64 -7.51 -7.78
CA SER A 174 3.25 -6.11 -7.79
C SER A 174 4.43 -5.17 -7.53
N VAL A 175 4.56 -4.14 -8.37
CA VAL A 175 5.60 -3.13 -8.27
C VAL A 175 5.14 -1.75 -8.78
N PHE A 176 5.51 -0.71 -8.05
CA PHE A 176 5.46 0.67 -8.52
C PHE A 176 6.82 1.08 -9.06
N THR A 177 6.85 1.61 -10.28
CA THR A 177 8.10 1.99 -10.94
C THR A 177 8.08 3.47 -11.27
N VAL A 178 9.07 4.21 -10.77
CA VAL A 178 9.25 5.62 -11.09
C VAL A 178 10.47 5.76 -11.97
N VAL A 179 10.32 6.49 -13.08
CA VAL A 179 11.39 6.87 -13.99
C VAL A 179 11.41 8.38 -14.11
N ARG A 180 12.62 8.96 -14.02
CA ARG A 180 12.86 10.37 -14.33
C ARG A 180 13.72 10.46 -15.58
N LEU A 181 13.27 11.26 -16.54
CA LEU A 181 14.03 11.53 -17.76
C LEU A 181 14.85 12.80 -17.59
N LYS A 182 16.06 12.80 -18.15
CA LYS A 182 16.92 14.00 -18.20
C LYS A 182 16.32 15.09 -19.08
N ASN A 183 15.66 14.69 -20.17
CA ASN A 183 14.97 15.57 -21.11
C ASN A 183 13.53 15.08 -21.31
N PRO A 184 12.52 15.97 -21.33
CA PRO A 184 11.16 15.58 -21.67
C PRO A 184 11.08 15.00 -23.09
N ILE A 185 10.28 13.96 -23.27
CA ILE A 185 9.99 13.34 -24.57
C ILE A 185 8.57 13.65 -25.02
N ALA A 186 8.31 13.62 -26.33
CA ALA A 186 6.96 13.75 -26.85
C ALA A 186 6.11 12.55 -26.46
N TRP A 187 4.90 12.83 -25.97
CA TRP A 187 3.92 11.85 -25.54
C TRP A 187 2.54 12.25 -26.08
N ASP A 188 2.31 11.94 -27.35
CA ASP A 188 1.18 12.44 -28.13
C ASP A 188 1.18 13.98 -28.17
N GLU A 189 0.15 14.64 -27.64
CA GLU A 189 0.03 16.11 -27.59
C GLU A 189 0.80 16.73 -26.40
N GLU A 190 1.33 15.89 -25.50
CA GLU A 190 1.99 16.29 -24.25
C GLU A 190 3.51 16.08 -24.32
N LYS A 191 4.21 16.66 -23.34
CA LYS A 191 5.63 16.34 -23.07
C LYS A 191 5.73 15.68 -21.72
N VAL A 192 6.46 14.57 -21.63
CA VAL A 192 6.62 13.78 -20.40
C VAL A 192 8.09 13.70 -20.02
N ASP A 193 8.40 14.01 -18.76
CA ASP A 193 9.74 13.87 -18.15
C ASP A 193 9.74 12.92 -16.95
N MET A 194 8.57 12.41 -16.55
CA MET A 194 8.43 11.48 -15.45
C MET A 194 7.41 10.39 -15.76
N LEU A 195 7.81 9.13 -15.57
CA LEU A 195 6.95 7.96 -15.72
C LEU A 195 6.62 7.39 -14.33
N PHE A 196 5.35 7.11 -14.10
CA PHE A 196 4.89 6.31 -12.96
C PHE A 196 4.25 5.02 -13.50
N MET A 197 5.08 4.03 -13.81
CA MET A 197 4.58 2.74 -14.30
C MET A 197 4.00 1.91 -13.16
N ILE A 198 2.77 1.45 -13.35
CA ILE A 198 2.03 0.64 -12.38
C ILE A 198 1.94 -0.78 -12.92
N SER A 199 2.47 -1.75 -12.17
CA SER A 199 2.37 -3.18 -12.51
C SER A 199 1.84 -3.94 -11.31
N LEU A 200 0.55 -4.27 -11.29
CA LEU A 200 -0.09 -4.94 -10.15
C LEU A 200 -0.73 -6.27 -10.52
N THR A 201 -0.64 -7.23 -9.59
CA THR A 201 -1.43 -8.46 -9.66
C THR A 201 -2.92 -8.18 -9.46
N GLN A 202 -3.78 -9.07 -9.96
CA GLN A 202 -5.23 -8.99 -9.76
C GLN A 202 -5.62 -8.85 -8.29
N SER A 203 -4.92 -9.56 -7.40
CA SER A 203 -5.20 -9.56 -5.95
C SER A 203 -4.90 -8.21 -5.29
N ASP A 204 -3.93 -7.46 -5.82
CA ASP A 204 -3.49 -6.18 -5.27
C ASP A 204 -4.28 -5.00 -5.80
N ILE A 205 -4.87 -5.09 -7.00
CA ILE A 205 -5.70 -4.02 -7.57
C ILE A 205 -6.89 -3.69 -6.65
N ALA A 206 -7.57 -4.72 -6.14
CA ALA A 206 -8.70 -4.56 -5.21
C ALA A 206 -8.27 -3.88 -3.91
N LYS A 207 -7.10 -4.24 -3.37
CA LYS A 207 -6.54 -3.68 -2.13
C LYS A 207 -5.99 -2.27 -2.31
N SER A 208 -5.51 -1.95 -3.51
CA SER A 208 -4.75 -0.74 -3.80
C SER A 208 -5.59 0.38 -4.39
N ARG A 209 -6.86 0.13 -4.74
CA ARG A 209 -7.77 1.13 -5.34
C ARG A 209 -7.80 2.47 -4.58
N TYR A 210 -7.83 2.43 -3.25
CA TYR A 210 -7.83 3.65 -2.42
C TYR A 210 -6.50 4.42 -2.50
N ILE A 211 -5.38 3.69 -2.50
CA ILE A 211 -4.04 4.25 -2.63
C ILE A 211 -3.87 4.91 -4.00
N PHE A 212 -4.30 4.23 -5.07
CA PHE A 212 -4.27 4.79 -6.42
C PHE A 212 -5.04 6.08 -6.52
N ARG A 213 -6.25 6.14 -5.98
CA ARG A 213 -7.04 7.38 -6.01
C ARG A 213 -6.31 8.52 -5.30
N LYS A 214 -5.67 8.26 -4.16
CA LYS A 214 -4.86 9.26 -3.46
C LYS A 214 -3.59 9.66 -4.23
N LEU A 215 -2.91 8.70 -4.86
CA LEU A 215 -1.73 8.97 -5.67
C LEU A 215 -2.09 9.82 -6.88
N TYR A 216 -3.13 9.41 -7.63
CA TYR A 216 -3.61 10.10 -8.81
C TYR A 216 -3.97 11.57 -8.50
N ASN A 217 -4.79 11.80 -7.46
CA ASN A 217 -5.13 13.15 -7.02
C ASN A 217 -3.91 14.00 -6.64
N LYS A 218 -2.83 13.37 -6.15
CA LYS A 218 -1.58 14.08 -5.85
C LYS A 218 -0.77 14.36 -7.10
N LEU A 219 -0.68 13.43 -8.05
CA LEU A 219 0.05 13.62 -9.31
C LEU A 219 -0.62 14.68 -10.20
N GLU A 220 -1.93 14.92 -10.04
CA GLU A 220 -2.61 16.05 -10.68
C GLU A 220 -2.28 17.41 -10.05
N SER A 221 -1.74 17.46 -8.82
CA SER A 221 -1.37 18.71 -8.15
C SER A 221 -0.04 19.26 -8.70
N PRO A 222 -0.03 20.43 -9.37
CA PRO A 222 1.19 20.99 -9.95
C PRO A 222 2.28 21.24 -8.90
N GLU A 223 1.89 21.70 -7.71
CA GLU A 223 2.81 21.93 -6.59
C GLU A 223 3.51 20.63 -6.15
N PHE A 224 2.76 19.53 -6.03
CA PHE A 224 3.33 18.24 -5.65
C PHE A 224 4.29 17.73 -6.72
N VAL A 225 3.90 17.85 -8.00
CA VAL A 225 4.73 17.43 -9.13
C VAL A 225 6.02 18.26 -9.21
N GLU A 226 5.93 19.57 -9.05
CA GLU A 226 7.10 20.44 -9.07
C GLU A 226 8.07 20.13 -7.93
N ASN A 227 7.55 19.84 -6.73
CA ASN A 227 8.35 19.39 -5.59
C ASN A 227 9.04 18.05 -5.88
N ILE A 228 8.36 17.12 -6.55
CA ILE A 228 8.95 15.84 -6.96
C ILE A 228 10.06 16.04 -8.00
N LYS A 229 9.88 16.95 -8.95
CA LYS A 229 10.89 17.23 -10.00
C LYS A 229 12.15 17.90 -9.45
N LYS A 230 12.07 18.62 -8.32
CA LYS A 230 13.22 19.30 -7.69
C LYS A 230 14.03 18.40 -6.74
N ALA A 231 13.44 17.30 -6.26
CA ALA A 231 14.08 16.33 -5.36
C ALA A 231 14.99 15.34 -6.10
#